data_AF-A0A0K8S621-F1
#
_entry.id   AF-A0A0K8S621-F1
#
_cell.length_a   1.000
_cell.length_b   1.000
_cell.length_c   1.000
_cell.angle_alpha   90.00
_cell.angle_beta   90.00
_cell.angle_gamma   90.00
#
_symmetry.space_group_name_H-M   'P 1'
#
loop_
_entity.id
_entity.type
_entity.pdbx_description
1 polymer ?
#
loop_
_entity_poly.entity_id
_entity_poly.type
_entity_poly.pdbx_seq_one_letter_code
_entity_poly.pdbx_strand_id
1 'polypeptide(L)'
;NNQGSVFQVSVLGRVIFILESRKILPAMILIHRSMRFILTRFASTLSTPYVQGQSPRKNLREYFYFVDHNGMLFLDDARMKNFTSCFKDKEFLIFFFKRIRPNETERYPEFPYISLCGRERNYIRCDDTPLVFTHVKQMADLKNQNVDGEDAFCYGHAGDLMHLPFKPDKLFMSPQTGRVYHPCEERFGSVGLVMSKLAIEISPRFTFEHGDGKPPTKFEWKGKVHDLDNQWYFKYRSRDDVTTANVDI
;
A
#
# COMPACT_ATOMS: atom_id res chain seq x y z
N ASN A 1 -6.52 -2.25 -72.13
CA ASN A 1 -6.87 -0.86 -72.49
C ASN A 1 -8.15 -0.47 -71.77
N ASN A 2 -8.14 0.68 -71.10
CA ASN A 2 -9.25 1.53 -70.65
C ASN A 2 -10.46 0.87 -69.91
N GLN A 3 -10.65 1.20 -68.63
CA GLN A 3 -11.49 2.32 -68.14
C GLN A 3 -13.01 2.02 -68.28
N GLY A 4 -13.87 2.36 -67.33
CA GLY A 4 -13.61 2.97 -66.02
C GLY A 4 -14.89 3.33 -65.28
N SER A 5 -14.71 3.61 -63.98
CA SER A 5 -15.43 4.59 -63.15
C SER A 5 -16.97 4.60 -63.09
N VAL A 6 -17.59 4.13 -61.99
CA VAL A 6 -17.92 4.85 -60.71
C VAL A 6 -19.19 5.73 -60.83
N PHE A 7 -20.23 5.51 -59.98
CA PHE A 7 -20.73 6.47 -58.96
C PHE A 7 -22.11 6.14 -58.31
N GLN A 8 -22.15 6.33 -56.97
CA GLN A 8 -23.24 6.77 -56.07
C GLN A 8 -24.66 6.17 -56.05
N VAL A 9 -24.93 5.42 -54.97
CA VAL A 9 -25.94 5.66 -53.91
C VAL A 9 -27.15 6.57 -54.22
N SER A 10 -28.37 6.02 -54.18
CA SER A 10 -29.45 6.52 -53.29
C SER A 10 -30.66 5.57 -53.13
N VAL A 11 -30.97 5.30 -51.84
CA VAL A 11 -32.23 5.04 -51.12
C VAL A 11 -33.52 4.48 -51.80
N LEU A 12 -34.24 3.64 -51.03
CA LEU A 12 -35.70 3.32 -51.04
C LEU A 12 -36.21 2.19 -51.97
N GLY A 13 -36.30 0.97 -51.39
CA GLY A 13 -37.10 -0.15 -51.89
C GLY A 13 -37.37 -1.16 -50.76
N ARG A 14 -38.64 -1.46 -50.45
CA ARG A 14 -39.06 -2.28 -49.29
C ARG A 14 -38.92 -3.78 -49.56
N VAL A 15 -38.39 -4.53 -48.58
CA VAL A 15 -38.88 -5.88 -48.25
C VAL A 15 -39.12 -5.93 -46.74
N ILE A 16 -40.29 -6.45 -46.35
CA ILE A 16 -40.78 -6.53 -44.97
C ILE A 16 -40.72 -8.00 -44.54
N PHE A 17 -40.15 -8.28 -43.37
CA PHE A 17 -40.38 -9.55 -42.65
C PHE A 17 -40.82 -9.28 -41.21
N ILE A 18 -41.93 -9.93 -40.85
CA ILE A 18 -42.75 -9.81 -39.63
C ILE A 18 -43.46 -11.18 -39.53
N LEU A 19 -43.60 -11.87 -38.39
CA LEU A 19 -43.17 -11.67 -37.00
C LEU A 19 -41.86 -12.51 -36.74
N GLU A 20 -41.41 -12.95 -35.56
CA GLU A 20 -41.99 -12.98 -34.20
C GLU A 20 -40.91 -12.80 -33.10
N SER A 21 -41.34 -12.32 -31.93
CA SER A 21 -40.44 -11.86 -30.86
C SER A 21 -40.44 -12.78 -29.64
N ARG A 22 -39.26 -13.05 -29.06
CA ARG A 22 -38.90 -12.62 -27.68
C ARG A 22 -37.53 -13.13 -27.20
N LYS A 23 -36.71 -12.16 -26.77
CA LYS A 23 -35.63 -12.25 -25.76
C LYS A 23 -34.40 -13.11 -26.07
N ILE A 24 -33.49 -12.54 -26.85
CA ILE A 24 -32.04 -12.71 -26.63
C ILE A 24 -31.56 -11.45 -25.88
N LEU A 25 -30.90 -11.60 -24.74
CA LEU A 25 -30.22 -10.51 -24.03
C LEU A 25 -28.71 -10.81 -24.00
N PRO A 26 -27.83 -9.92 -24.48
CA PRO A 26 -26.39 -10.18 -24.49
C PRO A 26 -25.80 -10.05 -23.08
N ALA A 27 -24.69 -10.75 -22.85
CA ALA A 27 -23.94 -10.70 -21.59
C ALA A 27 -23.39 -9.29 -21.33
N MET A 28 -23.97 -8.56 -20.37
CA MET A 28 -23.51 -7.21 -20.00
C MET A 28 -23.79 -6.84 -18.54
N ILE A 29 -23.37 -7.69 -17.60
CA ILE A 29 -23.22 -7.35 -16.17
C ILE A 29 -21.81 -7.82 -15.76
N LEU A 30 -20.77 -7.13 -16.21
CA LEU A 30 -20.16 -5.99 -15.50
C LEU A 30 -19.55 -6.41 -14.16
N ILE A 31 -18.26 -6.75 -14.23
CA ILE A 31 -17.38 -7.08 -13.11
C ILE A 31 -17.29 -5.87 -12.16
N HIS A 32 -18.01 -5.91 -11.04
CA HIS A 32 -18.24 -4.73 -10.20
C HIS A 32 -17.51 -4.78 -8.84
N ARG A 33 -16.21 -5.09 -8.80
CA ARG A 33 -15.41 -4.84 -7.58
C ARG A 33 -13.87 -4.74 -7.65
N SER A 34 -13.23 -4.76 -8.82
CA SER A 34 -11.76 -4.84 -8.88
C SER A 34 -11.12 -4.15 -10.10
N MET A 35 -11.52 -2.91 -10.40
CA MET A 35 -10.80 -1.99 -11.32
C MET A 35 -11.24 -0.53 -11.07
N ARG A 36 -10.91 0.03 -9.89
CA ARG A 36 -11.14 1.47 -9.58
C ARG A 36 -9.86 2.28 -9.38
N PHE A 37 -8.74 1.73 -9.84
CA PHE A 37 -7.51 2.46 -10.11
C PHE A 37 -7.24 2.41 -11.61
N ILE A 38 -6.79 3.54 -12.18
CA ILE A 38 -6.44 3.73 -13.61
C ILE A 38 -7.66 3.78 -14.57
N LEU A 39 -8.40 4.91 -14.58
CA LEU A 39 -8.58 5.72 -15.81
C LEU A 39 -9.19 7.13 -15.55
N THR A 40 -8.43 8.04 -14.92
CA THR A 40 -8.72 9.50 -14.98
C THR A 40 -7.45 10.30 -14.62
N ARG A 41 -6.56 10.49 -15.61
CA ARG A 41 -5.32 11.29 -15.45
C ARG A 41 -5.16 12.40 -16.49
N PHE A 42 -6.24 13.14 -16.74
CA PHE A 42 -6.19 14.50 -17.31
C PHE A 42 -7.27 15.41 -16.70
N ALA A 43 -7.40 15.37 -15.37
CA ALA A 43 -7.89 16.52 -14.62
C ALA A 43 -6.64 17.29 -14.14
N SER A 44 -6.63 18.61 -14.31
CA SER A 44 -5.57 19.46 -13.75
C SER A 44 -5.60 19.37 -12.22
N THR A 45 -4.67 18.61 -11.65
CA THR A 45 -4.50 18.51 -10.20
C THR A 45 -3.90 19.80 -9.67
N LEU A 46 -4.75 20.81 -9.53
CA LEU A 46 -4.52 21.89 -8.58
C LEU A 46 -4.58 21.24 -7.19
N SER A 47 -3.43 20.78 -6.70
CA SER A 47 -3.25 20.44 -5.28
C SER A 47 -3.82 21.60 -4.48
N THR A 48 -4.82 21.30 -3.65
CA THR A 48 -5.42 22.34 -2.80
C THR A 48 -4.34 22.72 -1.80
N PRO A 49 -3.82 23.96 -1.81
CA PRO A 49 -2.77 24.33 -0.88
C PRO A 49 -3.30 24.17 0.55
N TYR A 50 -2.59 23.39 1.36
CA TYR A 50 -2.93 23.20 2.75
C TYR A 50 -2.18 24.21 3.62
N VAL A 51 -2.76 24.53 4.78
CA VAL A 51 -2.10 25.24 5.86
C VAL A 51 -2.13 24.35 7.10
N GLN A 52 -0.98 24.21 7.79
CA GLN A 52 -0.90 23.43 9.02
C GLN A 52 -1.87 23.93 10.10
N GLY A 53 -2.66 23.03 10.68
CA GLY A 53 -3.61 23.35 11.75
C GLY A 53 -4.85 24.13 11.30
N GLN A 54 -5.10 24.23 10.00
CA GLN A 54 -6.26 24.95 9.44
C GLN A 54 -7.60 24.41 9.97
N SER A 55 -8.62 25.26 9.97
CA SER A 55 -9.97 24.94 10.45
C SER A 55 -11.03 25.27 9.41
N PRO A 56 -11.24 24.44 8.36
CA PRO A 56 -12.14 24.76 7.24
C PRO A 56 -13.63 24.76 7.63
N ARG A 57 -13.98 24.19 8.79
CA ARG A 57 -15.34 24.14 9.35
C ARG A 57 -15.27 24.26 10.88
N LYS A 58 -16.35 24.74 11.50
CA LYS A 58 -16.47 24.82 12.97
C LYS A 58 -16.24 23.44 13.59
N ASN A 59 -15.41 23.37 14.64
CA ASN A 59 -15.02 22.14 15.34
C ASN A 59 -14.25 21.09 14.50
N LEU A 60 -13.67 21.48 13.36
CA LEU A 60 -12.85 20.60 12.51
C LEU A 60 -11.46 21.23 12.34
N ARG A 61 -10.41 20.56 12.82
CA ARG A 61 -9.01 20.95 12.58
C ARG A 61 -8.33 19.96 11.64
N GLU A 62 -7.43 20.45 10.80
CA GLU A 62 -6.69 19.63 9.84
C GLU A 62 -5.18 19.83 9.99
N TYR A 63 -4.47 18.71 10.07
CA TYR A 63 -3.03 18.64 10.19
C TYR A 63 -2.48 17.67 9.15
N PHE A 64 -1.26 17.89 8.70
CA PHE A 64 -0.63 17.15 7.61
C PHE A 64 0.66 16.53 8.14
N TYR A 65 0.84 15.25 7.85
CA TYR A 65 1.90 14.45 8.43
C TYR A 65 2.67 13.66 7.36
N PHE A 66 3.95 13.45 7.66
CA PHE A 66 4.85 12.61 6.88
C PHE A 66 5.32 11.43 7.75
N VAL A 67 5.28 10.21 7.19
CA VAL A 67 5.92 9.01 7.75
C VAL A 67 7.11 8.66 6.87
N ASP A 68 8.31 8.59 7.45
CA ASP A 68 9.54 8.22 6.72
C ASP A 68 9.75 6.69 6.61
N HIS A 69 10.76 6.24 5.87
CA HIS A 69 11.17 4.83 5.79
C HIS A 69 11.68 4.23 7.11
N ASN A 70 11.87 5.04 8.17
CA ASN A 70 12.16 4.59 9.52
C ASN A 70 10.87 4.46 10.36
N GLY A 71 9.70 4.80 9.82
CA GLY A 71 8.42 4.84 10.54
C GLY A 71 8.26 6.02 11.48
N MET A 72 9.18 6.98 11.47
CA MET A 72 9.10 8.19 12.27
C MET A 72 8.04 9.14 11.70
N LEU A 73 7.28 9.75 12.61
CA LEU A 73 6.20 10.66 12.28
C LEU A 73 6.66 12.12 12.40
N PHE A 74 6.32 12.94 11.41
CA PHE A 74 6.66 14.37 11.32
C PHE A 74 5.46 15.20 10.90
N LEU A 75 5.47 16.51 11.19
CA LEU A 75 4.63 17.46 10.44
C LEU A 75 5.12 17.53 8.99
N ASP A 76 4.20 17.64 8.05
CA ASP A 76 4.54 17.55 6.64
C ASP A 76 5.34 18.76 6.12
N ASP A 77 5.04 19.95 6.63
CA ASP A 77 5.74 21.20 6.32
C ASP A 77 7.07 21.39 7.09
N ALA A 78 7.41 20.47 7.99
CA ALA A 78 8.62 20.58 8.81
C ALA A 78 9.88 20.71 7.94
N ARG A 79 10.57 21.86 8.07
CA ARG A 79 11.78 22.22 7.30
C ARG A 79 12.90 21.17 7.38
N MET A 80 13.02 20.50 8.51
CA MET A 80 13.95 19.40 8.74
C MET A 80 13.16 18.22 9.31
N LYS A 81 13.34 17.03 8.74
CA LYS A 81 12.73 15.77 9.21
C LYS A 81 13.88 14.87 9.67
N ASN A 82 14.13 14.87 10.98
CA ASN A 82 15.25 14.18 11.61
C ASN A 82 14.90 13.78 13.06
N PHE A 83 15.83 13.15 13.77
CA PHE A 83 15.56 12.70 15.14
C PHE A 83 15.18 13.82 16.14
N THR A 84 15.47 15.10 15.89
CA THR A 84 15.04 16.18 16.81
C THR A 84 13.65 16.73 16.49
N SER A 85 13.13 16.52 15.27
CA SER A 85 11.81 17.01 14.83
C SER A 85 10.71 15.95 14.73
N CYS A 86 11.02 14.66 14.93
CA CYS A 86 10.00 13.60 14.97
C CYS A 86 9.15 13.63 16.26
N PHE A 87 7.90 13.19 16.15
CA PHE A 87 7.05 12.93 17.31
C PHE A 87 7.55 11.71 18.10
N LYS A 88 7.61 11.83 19.43
CA LYS A 88 8.14 10.80 20.35
C LYS A 88 7.22 10.44 21.51
N ASP A 89 6.12 11.19 21.67
CA ASP A 89 5.15 10.90 22.73
C ASP A 89 4.43 9.57 22.43
N LYS A 90 4.56 8.60 23.33
CA LYS A 90 4.08 7.24 23.09
C LYS A 90 2.56 7.16 23.02
N GLU A 91 1.84 7.92 23.85
CA GLU A 91 0.38 7.88 23.87
C GLU A 91 -0.20 8.49 22.59
N PHE A 92 0.35 9.62 22.15
CA PHE A 92 0.04 10.23 20.86
C PHE A 92 0.35 9.28 19.70
N LEU A 93 1.54 8.66 19.65
CA LEU A 93 1.91 7.73 18.58
C LEU A 93 0.96 6.51 18.54
N ILE A 94 0.64 5.93 19.70
CA ILE A 94 -0.35 4.83 19.80
C ILE A 94 -1.72 5.28 19.30
N PHE A 95 -2.16 6.46 19.71
CA PHE A 95 -3.47 7.01 19.34
C PHE A 95 -3.56 7.29 17.83
N PHE A 96 -2.48 7.81 17.25
CA PHE A 96 -2.34 8.17 15.86
C PHE A 96 -2.28 6.94 14.95
N PHE A 97 -1.31 6.04 15.15
CA PHE A 97 -1.06 4.90 14.28
C PHE A 97 -2.21 3.88 14.30
N LYS A 98 -2.85 3.63 15.46
CA LYS A 98 -4.03 2.74 15.55
C LYS A 98 -5.25 3.23 14.76
N ARG A 99 -5.27 4.48 14.30
CA ARG A 99 -6.40 5.12 13.61
C ARG A 99 -6.14 5.47 12.15
N ILE A 100 -4.94 5.15 11.64
CA ILE A 100 -4.60 5.25 10.22
C ILE A 100 -5.55 4.36 9.41
N ARG A 101 -6.06 4.92 8.32
CA ARG A 101 -6.89 4.28 7.30
C ARG A 101 -6.62 4.94 5.93
N PRO A 102 -7.05 4.37 4.80
CA PRO A 102 -7.04 5.05 3.51
C PRO A 102 -7.81 6.39 3.54
N ASN A 103 -7.34 7.40 2.83
CA ASN A 103 -8.01 8.69 2.72
C ASN A 103 -9.15 8.61 1.68
N GLU A 104 -10.36 8.34 2.16
CA GLU A 104 -11.59 8.28 1.35
C GLU A 104 -12.32 9.63 1.27
N THR A 105 -11.72 10.74 1.72
CA THR A 105 -12.43 12.03 1.90
C THR A 105 -12.51 12.90 0.64
N GLU A 106 -11.99 12.43 -0.49
CA GLU A 106 -11.79 13.14 -1.77
C GLU A 106 -10.90 14.41 -1.70
N ARG A 107 -10.56 14.87 -0.48
CA ARG A 107 -9.67 16.00 -0.22
C ARG A 107 -8.24 15.51 -0.03
N TYR A 108 -7.30 16.30 -0.53
CA TYR A 108 -5.86 16.06 -0.43
C TYR A 108 -5.46 14.66 -0.95
N PRO A 109 -5.72 14.34 -2.24
CA PRO A 109 -5.39 13.04 -2.85
C PRO A 109 -3.88 12.69 -2.81
N GLU A 110 -3.02 13.68 -2.63
CA GLU A 110 -1.58 13.51 -2.39
C GLU A 110 -1.24 13.01 -0.97
N PHE A 111 -2.22 12.94 -0.07
CA PHE A 111 -2.16 12.30 1.24
C PHE A 111 -3.04 11.03 1.23
N PRO A 112 -2.49 9.86 0.82
CA PRO A 112 -3.26 8.64 0.62
C PRO A 112 -3.84 8.01 1.89
N TYR A 113 -3.42 8.45 3.08
CA TYR A 113 -3.90 7.96 4.36
C TYR A 113 -4.41 9.10 5.25
N ILE A 114 -5.23 8.75 6.24
CA ILE A 114 -5.75 9.69 7.24
C ILE A 114 -5.86 9.02 8.61
N SER A 115 -5.55 9.75 9.68
CA SER A 115 -5.86 9.36 11.06
C SER A 115 -6.92 10.30 11.66
N LEU A 116 -8.00 9.74 12.20
CA LEU A 116 -9.14 10.51 12.71
C LEU A 116 -9.04 10.69 14.23
N CYS A 117 -8.54 11.86 14.65
CA CYS A 117 -8.25 12.17 16.06
C CYS A 117 -9.40 13.00 16.68
N GLY A 118 -10.59 12.41 16.75
CA GLY A 118 -11.79 13.08 17.24
C GLY A 118 -12.22 14.25 16.34
N ARG A 119 -11.97 15.49 16.79
CA ARG A 119 -12.20 16.73 16.01
C ARG A 119 -11.12 17.00 14.96
N GLU A 120 -10.04 16.24 14.97
CA GLU A 120 -8.90 16.41 14.07
C GLU A 120 -8.94 15.44 12.88
N ARG A 121 -8.43 15.92 11.75
CA ARG A 121 -8.19 15.18 10.51
C ARG A 121 -6.71 15.27 10.20
N ASN A 122 -6.02 14.16 10.41
CA ASN A 122 -4.57 14.10 10.25
C ASN A 122 -4.29 13.40 8.93
N TYR A 123 -4.12 14.17 7.87
CA TYR A 123 -3.80 13.69 6.53
C TYR A 123 -2.34 13.22 6.49
N ILE A 124 -2.08 12.07 5.88
CA ILE A 124 -0.77 11.40 5.94
C ILE A 124 -0.31 11.03 4.53
N ARG A 125 0.91 11.43 4.20
CA ARG A 125 1.70 10.87 3.10
C ARG A 125 2.95 10.18 3.67
N CYS A 126 3.51 9.26 2.89
CA CYS A 126 4.57 8.37 3.35
C CYS A 126 5.72 8.35 2.34
N ASP A 127 6.92 7.99 2.79
CA ASP A 127 8.07 7.70 1.91
C ASP A 127 7.88 6.37 1.12
N ASP A 128 7.12 5.43 1.69
CA ASP A 128 6.74 4.17 1.02
C ASP A 128 5.39 3.65 1.56
N THR A 129 5.35 3.25 2.84
CA THR A 129 4.18 2.67 3.52
C THR A 129 3.87 3.44 4.80
N PRO A 130 2.60 3.51 5.25
CA PRO A 130 2.24 4.18 6.51
C PRO A 130 2.60 3.35 7.75
N LEU A 131 2.97 2.07 7.58
CA LEU A 131 3.40 1.19 8.65
C LEU A 131 4.80 0.67 8.35
N VAL A 132 5.74 1.00 9.21
CA VAL A 132 7.12 0.49 9.17
C VAL A 132 7.38 -0.33 10.43
N PHE A 133 7.79 -1.59 10.23
CA PHE A 133 8.23 -2.50 11.27
C PHE A 133 9.65 -2.13 11.72
N THR A 134 9.83 -1.89 13.02
CA THR A 134 11.05 -1.29 13.59
C THR A 134 11.95 -2.30 14.30
N HIS A 135 11.37 -3.34 14.90
CA HIS A 135 12.10 -4.44 15.56
C HIS A 135 11.19 -5.67 15.77
N VAL A 136 11.79 -6.81 16.11
CA VAL A 136 11.08 -8.05 16.50
C VAL A 136 11.15 -8.24 18.02
N LYS A 137 10.08 -8.79 18.61
CA LYS A 137 9.97 -9.23 20.01
C LYS A 137 9.33 -10.61 20.10
N GLN A 138 9.59 -11.35 21.17
CA GLN A 138 8.86 -12.59 21.44
C GLN A 138 7.52 -12.26 22.11
N MET A 139 6.43 -12.92 21.76
CA MET A 139 5.12 -12.65 22.40
C MET A 139 5.15 -12.77 23.92
N ALA A 140 5.88 -13.75 24.46
CA ALA A 140 6.06 -13.93 25.90
C ALA A 140 6.73 -12.72 26.61
N ASP A 141 7.56 -11.95 25.90
CA ASP A 141 8.20 -10.73 26.45
C ASP A 141 7.23 -9.52 26.42
N LEU A 142 6.12 -9.62 25.68
CA LEU A 142 5.12 -8.58 25.54
C LEU A 142 4.12 -8.62 26.69
N LYS A 143 4.22 -7.63 27.58
CA LYS A 143 3.23 -7.38 28.64
C LYS A 143 1.82 -7.36 28.02
N ASN A 144 0.98 -8.31 28.44
CA ASN A 144 -0.44 -8.55 28.10
C ASN A 144 -0.78 -9.78 27.22
N GLN A 145 0.15 -10.64 26.80
CA GLN A 145 -0.20 -11.86 26.04
C GLN A 145 0.52 -13.13 26.54
N ASN A 146 -0.21 -14.03 27.20
CA ASN A 146 0.22 -15.41 27.44
C ASN A 146 0.00 -16.24 26.16
N VAL A 147 0.76 -15.95 25.11
CA VAL A 147 0.76 -16.69 23.84
C VAL A 147 2.17 -17.21 23.60
N ASP A 148 2.37 -18.51 23.86
CA ASP A 148 3.62 -19.18 23.53
C ASP A 148 3.80 -19.31 22.02
N GLY A 149 5.04 -19.12 21.55
CA GLY A 149 5.52 -19.66 20.27
C GLY A 149 5.64 -18.70 19.08
N GLU A 150 4.95 -17.56 19.06
CA GLU A 150 5.06 -16.60 17.95
C GLU A 150 5.85 -15.34 18.33
N ASP A 151 6.70 -14.90 17.41
CA ASP A 151 7.35 -13.59 17.51
C ASP A 151 6.44 -12.50 16.89
N ALA A 152 6.72 -11.25 17.21
CA ALA A 152 5.91 -10.10 16.83
C ALA A 152 6.79 -8.99 16.23
N PHE A 153 6.37 -8.45 15.09
CA PHE A 153 6.95 -7.21 14.57
C PHE A 153 6.31 -6.00 15.26
N CYS A 154 7.13 -5.17 15.89
CA CYS A 154 6.71 -3.91 16.51
C CYS A 154 6.80 -2.73 15.52
N TYR A 155 5.91 -1.73 15.63
CA TYR A 155 5.82 -0.60 14.70
C TYR A 155 5.49 0.74 15.37
N GLY A 156 5.63 1.85 14.62
CA GLY A 156 5.16 3.19 15.01
C GLY A 156 5.81 3.81 16.26
N HIS A 157 7.02 3.39 16.62
CA HIS A 157 7.89 3.96 17.68
C HIS A 157 7.30 4.07 19.11
N ALA A 158 6.19 3.38 19.39
CA ALA A 158 5.59 3.34 20.74
C ALA A 158 6.30 2.35 21.71
N GLY A 159 7.52 1.92 21.40
CA GLY A 159 8.11 0.70 21.94
C GLY A 159 7.30 -0.52 21.50
N ASP A 160 7.09 -1.45 22.43
CA ASP A 160 6.56 -2.79 22.16
C ASP A 160 5.00 -2.82 22.17
N LEU A 161 4.35 -1.67 22.37
CA LEU A 161 2.89 -1.49 22.58
C LEU A 161 2.05 -1.54 21.30
N MET A 162 2.69 -1.58 20.14
CA MET A 162 2.05 -1.73 18.83
C MET A 162 2.81 -2.77 18.02
N HIS A 163 2.17 -3.90 17.78
CA HIS A 163 2.78 -5.06 17.14
C HIS A 163 1.78 -5.84 16.28
N LEU A 164 2.30 -6.61 15.34
CA LEU A 164 1.59 -7.62 14.54
C LEU A 164 2.36 -8.95 14.58
N PRO A 165 1.70 -10.11 14.40
CA PRO A 165 2.39 -11.40 14.33
C PRO A 165 3.47 -11.41 13.25
N PHE A 166 4.67 -11.86 13.58
CA PHE A 166 5.75 -12.05 12.62
C PHE A 166 5.60 -13.41 11.93
N LYS A 167 5.53 -13.40 10.60
CA LYS A 167 5.40 -14.60 9.76
C LYS A 167 6.65 -14.74 8.90
N PRO A 168 7.62 -15.60 9.28
CA PRO A 168 8.90 -15.71 8.58
C PRO A 168 8.76 -16.07 7.10
N ASP A 169 7.74 -16.87 6.74
CA ASP A 169 7.41 -17.28 5.37
C ASP A 169 6.81 -16.15 4.51
N LYS A 170 6.49 -14.99 5.10
CA LYS A 170 5.87 -13.84 4.43
C LYS A 170 6.81 -12.64 4.29
N LEU A 171 8.11 -12.81 4.52
CA LEU A 171 9.10 -11.80 4.19
C LEU A 171 9.29 -11.73 2.67
N PHE A 172 8.99 -10.57 2.07
CA PHE A 172 9.24 -10.30 0.66
C PHE A 172 10.38 -9.28 0.54
N MET A 173 11.46 -9.62 -0.18
CA MET A 173 12.53 -8.69 -0.51
C MET A 173 12.40 -8.26 -1.98
N SER A 174 12.28 -6.96 -2.24
CA SER A 174 12.28 -6.39 -3.60
C SER A 174 13.68 -6.55 -4.23
N PRO A 175 13.82 -7.28 -5.35
CA PRO A 175 15.11 -7.44 -6.03
C PRO A 175 15.72 -6.14 -6.58
N GLN A 176 14.91 -5.10 -6.76
CA GLN A 176 15.28 -3.81 -7.37
C GLN A 176 15.84 -2.84 -6.33
N THR A 177 15.33 -2.91 -5.10
CA THR A 177 15.61 -1.91 -4.06
C THR A 177 16.26 -2.50 -2.82
N GLY A 178 16.26 -3.83 -2.66
CA GLY A 178 16.65 -4.51 -1.42
C GLY A 178 15.70 -4.26 -0.24
N ARG A 179 14.61 -3.48 -0.43
CA ARG A 179 13.62 -3.23 0.62
C ARG A 179 12.89 -4.53 0.96
N VAL A 180 12.77 -4.80 2.25
CA VAL A 180 12.04 -5.95 2.79
C VAL A 180 10.66 -5.49 3.25
N TYR A 181 9.63 -6.27 2.96
CA TYR A 181 8.24 -6.01 3.27
C TYR A 181 7.61 -7.23 3.95
N HIS A 182 6.54 -6.99 4.69
CA HIS A 182 5.75 -8.03 5.35
C HIS A 182 4.26 -7.63 5.37
N PRO A 183 3.31 -8.58 5.40
CA PRO A 183 1.89 -8.27 5.48
C PRO A 183 1.53 -7.43 6.71
N CYS A 184 0.54 -6.55 6.54
CA CYS A 184 -0.08 -5.81 7.64
C CYS A 184 -1.60 -5.70 7.43
N GLU A 185 -2.31 -5.01 8.34
CA GLU A 185 -3.76 -4.81 8.21
C GLU A 185 -4.11 -3.95 6.98
N GLU A 186 -5.24 -4.22 6.34
CA GLU A 186 -5.72 -3.50 5.14
C GLU A 186 -5.80 -1.98 5.33
N ARG A 187 -6.07 -1.51 6.56
CA ARG A 187 -6.09 -0.07 6.91
C ARG A 187 -4.77 0.66 6.64
N PHE A 188 -3.65 -0.08 6.56
CA PHE A 188 -2.32 0.43 6.23
C PHE A 188 -1.90 0.16 4.78
N GLY A 189 -2.82 -0.34 3.94
CA GLY A 189 -2.52 -0.75 2.56
C GLY A 189 -1.98 -2.19 2.42
N SER A 190 -2.18 -3.04 3.42
CA SER A 190 -1.83 -4.49 3.46
C SER A 190 -0.33 -4.84 3.36
N VAL A 191 0.54 -3.89 3.04
CA VAL A 191 1.99 -4.06 2.91
C VAL A 191 2.68 -3.09 3.87
N GLY A 192 3.46 -3.60 4.82
CA GLY A 192 4.33 -2.81 5.70
C GLY A 192 5.80 -2.96 5.31
N LEU A 193 6.55 -1.86 5.34
CA LEU A 193 8.00 -1.84 5.14
C LEU A 193 8.72 -2.37 6.40
N VAL A 194 9.80 -3.12 6.23
CA VAL A 194 10.75 -3.45 7.30
C VAL A 194 11.85 -2.39 7.28
N MET A 195 12.05 -1.68 8.41
CA MET A 195 13.08 -0.64 8.54
C MET A 195 14.45 -1.16 8.11
N SER A 196 15.23 -0.36 7.38
CA SER A 196 16.55 -0.74 6.84
C SER A 196 17.49 -1.36 7.89
N LYS A 197 17.49 -0.85 9.13
CA LYS A 197 18.27 -1.43 10.24
C LYS A 197 17.86 -2.89 10.50
N LEU A 198 16.56 -3.15 10.66
CA LEU A 198 16.02 -4.48 10.91
C LEU A 198 16.20 -5.40 9.69
N ALA A 199 16.04 -4.86 8.47
CA ALA A 199 16.29 -5.60 7.23
C ALA A 199 17.75 -6.09 7.13
N ILE A 200 18.72 -5.26 7.53
CA ILE A 200 20.14 -5.63 7.62
C ILE A 200 20.38 -6.64 8.75
N GLU A 201 19.76 -6.47 9.92
CA GLU A 201 19.89 -7.42 11.05
C GLU A 201 19.38 -8.83 10.71
N ILE A 202 18.36 -8.93 9.86
CA ILE A 202 17.82 -10.22 9.38
C ILE A 202 18.44 -10.71 8.07
N SER A 203 19.20 -9.88 7.34
CA SER A 203 19.68 -10.23 6.00
C SER A 203 20.51 -11.52 5.90
N PRO A 204 21.38 -11.87 6.87
CA PRO A 204 22.17 -13.11 6.80
C PRO A 204 21.35 -14.40 6.92
N ARG A 205 20.05 -14.31 7.22
CA ARG A 205 19.14 -15.44 7.35
C ARG A 205 18.39 -15.79 6.06
N PHE A 206 18.52 -14.98 5.00
CA PHE A 206 17.95 -15.29 3.69
C PHE A 206 18.86 -16.24 2.89
N THR A 207 18.24 -17.13 2.11
CA THR A 207 18.95 -18.00 1.16
C THR A 207 18.56 -17.64 -0.28
N PHE A 208 19.55 -17.45 -1.14
CA PHE A 208 19.40 -17.04 -2.54
C PHE A 208 19.76 -18.20 -3.48
N GLU A 209 18.94 -19.26 -3.50
CA GLU A 209 19.20 -20.46 -4.32
C GLU A 209 19.22 -20.21 -5.84
N HIS A 210 18.75 -19.04 -6.28
CA HIS A 210 18.76 -18.60 -7.68
C HIS A 210 19.75 -17.44 -7.94
N GLY A 211 20.65 -17.17 -6.99
CA GLY A 211 21.66 -16.11 -7.04
C GLY A 211 21.15 -14.74 -6.59
N ASP A 212 22.09 -13.87 -6.20
CA ASP A 212 21.81 -12.59 -5.51
C ASP A 212 21.00 -11.57 -6.34
N GLY A 213 20.95 -11.74 -7.66
CA GLY A 213 20.12 -10.95 -8.58
C GLY A 213 18.66 -11.45 -8.72
N LYS A 214 18.21 -12.27 -7.77
CA LYS A 214 16.85 -12.85 -7.68
C LYS A 214 16.32 -12.66 -6.25
N PRO A 215 15.00 -12.67 -6.03
CA PRO A 215 14.47 -12.65 -4.67
C PRO A 215 14.95 -13.89 -3.90
N PRO A 216 15.12 -13.80 -2.57
CA PRO A 216 15.44 -14.95 -1.75
C PRO A 216 14.33 -16.01 -1.82
N THR A 217 14.73 -17.28 -1.69
CA THR A 217 13.82 -18.43 -1.77
C THR A 217 13.43 -18.93 -0.37
N LYS A 218 14.33 -18.79 0.61
CA LYS A 218 14.15 -19.28 1.98
C LYS A 218 14.59 -18.25 3.01
N PHE A 219 14.09 -18.39 4.22
CA PHE A 219 14.49 -17.61 5.39
C PHE A 219 14.59 -18.51 6.62
N GLU A 220 15.73 -18.45 7.32
CA GLU A 220 15.92 -19.15 8.60
C GLU A 220 15.44 -18.28 9.76
N TRP A 221 14.64 -18.85 10.66
CA TRP A 221 14.28 -18.19 11.91
C TRP A 221 14.31 -19.16 13.09
N LYS A 222 15.05 -18.81 14.15
CA LYS A 222 15.21 -19.63 15.36
C LYS A 222 15.53 -21.11 15.07
N GLY A 223 16.42 -21.37 14.10
CA GLY A 223 16.82 -22.73 13.71
C GLY A 223 15.81 -23.50 12.84
N LYS A 224 14.71 -22.87 12.42
CA LYS A 224 13.75 -23.41 11.44
C LYS A 224 13.89 -22.70 10.10
N VAL A 225 13.98 -23.46 9.02
CA VAL A 225 13.95 -22.91 7.65
C VAL A 225 12.50 -22.79 7.18
N HIS A 226 12.17 -21.67 6.54
CA HIS A 226 10.88 -21.36 5.93
C HIS A 226 11.07 -21.09 4.44
N ASP A 227 10.29 -21.73 3.57
CA ASP A 227 10.17 -21.34 2.17
C ASP A 227 9.36 -20.04 2.07
N LEU A 228 9.80 -19.09 1.24
CA LEU A 228 9.19 -17.77 1.12
C LEU A 228 8.05 -17.75 0.10
N ASP A 229 6.86 -17.40 0.58
CA ASP A 229 5.73 -17.04 -0.29
C ASP A 229 5.85 -15.57 -0.70
N ASN A 230 6.24 -15.35 -1.95
CA ASN A 230 6.30 -14.01 -2.55
C ASN A 230 4.97 -13.58 -3.21
N GLN A 231 3.98 -14.48 -3.34
CA GLN A 231 2.76 -14.23 -4.14
C GLN A 231 1.75 -13.33 -3.44
N TRP A 232 1.80 -13.19 -2.11
CA TRP A 232 0.91 -12.27 -1.38
C TRP A 232 1.19 -10.81 -1.72
N TYR A 233 2.45 -10.43 -1.98
CA TYR A 233 2.86 -9.05 -2.24
C TYR A 233 2.18 -8.49 -3.51
N PHE A 234 2.22 -9.28 -4.59
CA PHE A 234 1.63 -8.95 -5.90
C PHE A 234 0.09 -8.90 -5.93
N LYS A 235 -0.59 -9.19 -4.81
CA LYS A 235 -2.04 -8.97 -4.66
C LYS A 235 -2.36 -7.51 -4.32
N TYR A 236 -1.39 -6.75 -3.81
CA TYR A 236 -1.56 -5.40 -3.28
C TYR A 236 -0.64 -4.36 -3.96
N ARG A 237 0.48 -4.79 -4.53
CA ARG A 237 1.47 -3.95 -5.24
C ARG A 237 1.62 -4.40 -6.70
N SER A 238 1.98 -3.48 -7.60
CA SER A 238 2.09 -3.83 -9.01
C SER A 238 3.28 -4.76 -9.24
N ARG A 239 3.22 -5.59 -10.28
CA ARG A 239 4.41 -6.26 -10.80
C ARG A 239 5.43 -5.25 -11.35
N ASP A 240 5.00 -4.03 -11.69
CA ASP A 240 5.87 -2.95 -12.14
C ASP A 240 6.79 -2.40 -11.03
N ASP A 241 6.46 -2.62 -9.76
CA ASP A 241 7.39 -2.40 -8.64
C ASP A 241 8.58 -3.40 -8.70
N VAL A 242 8.52 -4.39 -9.62
CA VAL A 242 9.49 -5.49 -9.81
C VAL A 242 10.02 -5.61 -11.27
N THR A 243 9.47 -4.87 -12.24
CA THR A 243 9.95 -4.88 -13.64
C THR A 243 11.04 -3.80 -13.82
N THR A 244 12.34 -4.12 -13.68
CA THR A 244 13.15 -4.65 -14.79
C THR A 244 14.12 -5.77 -14.35
N ALA A 245 13.58 -6.93 -14.02
CA ALA A 245 14.34 -8.18 -14.09
C ALA A 245 13.52 -9.22 -14.86
N ASN A 246 13.81 -9.38 -16.16
CA ASN A 246 13.23 -10.45 -16.97
C ASN A 246 13.57 -11.79 -16.31
N VAL A 247 12.55 -12.45 -15.76
CA VAL A 247 12.57 -13.85 -15.34
C VAL A 247 11.18 -14.38 -15.61
N ASP A 248 11.06 -15.17 -16.67
CA ASP A 248 9.87 -15.99 -16.90
C ASP A 248 9.72 -16.99 -15.74
N ILE A 249 8.46 -17.19 -15.30
CA ILE A 249 8.06 -18.21 -14.31
C ILE A 249 7.57 -19.44 -15.08
#